data_AF-A0A2W4P6G2-F1
#
_entry.id   AF-A0A2W4P6G2-F1
#
_cell.length_a   1.000
_cell.length_b   1.000
_cell.length_c   1.000
_cell.angle_alpha   90.00
_cell.angle_beta   90.00
_cell.angle_gamma   90.00
#
_symmetry.space_group_name_H-M   'P 1'
#
loop_
_entity.id
_entity.type
_entity.pdbx_description
1 polymer ?
#
loop_
_entity_poly.entity_id
_entity_poly.type
_entity_poly.pdbx_seq_one_letter_code
_entity_poly.pdbx_strand_id
1 'polypeptide(L)'
;MQCELRPGEAPTAFIGRTLRGPVNTPVAVRSVGEFQQLFGGLWQPSPLSYAVEHFFEQGGRVAVIVRVVNDAAPTTISLACDRDVLELEARVPGTREFLRASVDYDHIDDGDRQCFNLVVQRVRAPGSERIERQETFRGISVDPSSPRFVARVLLEST
;
A
#
# COMPACT_ATOMS: atom_id res chain seq x y z
N MET A 1 -5.81 0.16 11.96
CA MET A 1 -7.15 -0.42 12.20
C MET A 1 -6.97 -1.61 13.12
N GLN A 2 -7.39 -1.47 14.38
CA GLN A 2 -7.46 -2.59 15.33
C GLN A 2 -8.76 -3.36 15.07
N CYS A 3 -8.73 -4.68 15.23
CA CYS A 3 -9.88 -5.55 15.01
C CYS A 3 -10.87 -5.38 16.18
N GLU A 4 -11.82 -4.44 16.07
CA GLU A 4 -12.93 -4.29 17.01
C GLU A 4 -14.10 -5.18 16.58
N LEU A 5 -14.17 -6.37 17.19
CA LEU A 5 -15.28 -7.31 17.03
C LEU A 5 -16.33 -7.03 18.10
N ARG A 6 -17.63 -7.07 17.74
CA ARG A 6 -18.71 -6.90 18.71
C ARG A 6 -18.83 -8.16 19.58
N PRO A 7 -19.11 -8.03 20.90
CA PRO A 7 -19.37 -9.18 21.75
C PRO A 7 -20.55 -10.01 21.22
N GLY A 8 -20.35 -11.30 20.99
CA GLY A 8 -21.38 -12.24 20.53
C GLY A 8 -21.33 -12.62 19.04
N GLU A 9 -20.47 -12.00 18.25
CA GLU A 9 -20.20 -12.40 16.86
C GLU A 9 -18.97 -13.32 16.85
N ALA A 10 -19.11 -14.58 16.42
CA ALA A 10 -17.98 -15.48 16.22
C ALA A 10 -17.42 -15.25 14.80
N PRO A 11 -16.31 -14.50 14.63
CA PRO A 11 -15.77 -14.25 13.31
C PRO A 11 -15.17 -15.52 12.73
N THR A 12 -15.35 -15.73 11.43
CA THR A 12 -14.59 -16.76 10.70
C THR A 12 -13.24 -16.17 10.30
N ALA A 13 -12.15 -16.85 10.68
CA ALA A 13 -10.81 -16.42 10.31
C ALA A 13 -10.30 -17.19 9.09
N PHE A 14 -9.70 -16.47 8.13
CA PHE A 14 -9.05 -17.02 6.95
C PHE A 14 -7.57 -16.62 6.95
N ILE A 15 -6.68 -17.61 6.86
CA ILE A 15 -5.24 -17.41 6.84
C ILE A 15 -4.70 -17.95 5.51
N GLY A 16 -3.93 -17.13 4.81
CA GLY A 16 -3.41 -17.53 3.50
C GLY A 16 -2.79 -16.38 2.75
N ARG A 17 -2.45 -16.63 1.49
CA ARG A 17 -1.77 -15.64 0.66
C ARG A 17 -2.81 -14.76 -0.05
N THR A 18 -2.51 -13.48 -0.21
CA THR A 18 -3.33 -12.54 -0.98
C THR A 18 -2.43 -11.70 -1.89
N LEU A 19 -3.04 -11.06 -2.90
CA LEU A 19 -2.32 -10.23 -3.87
C LEU A 19 -1.62 -9.04 -3.21
N ARG A 20 -2.32 -8.40 -2.27
CA ARG A 20 -1.82 -7.27 -1.50
C ARG A 20 -2.40 -7.28 -0.09
N GLY A 21 -2.11 -6.21 0.66
CA GLY A 21 -2.69 -5.96 1.98
C GLY A 21 -1.71 -6.22 3.12
N PRO A 22 -2.07 -5.82 4.35
CA PRO A 22 -1.21 -5.94 5.53
C PRO A 22 -0.75 -7.38 5.77
N VAL A 23 0.55 -7.57 6.03
CA VAL A 23 1.14 -8.89 6.29
C VAL A 23 1.11 -9.19 7.79
N ASN A 24 0.78 -10.44 8.16
CA ASN A 24 0.75 -10.94 9.53
C ASN A 24 -0.11 -10.10 10.50
N THR A 25 -1.04 -9.31 9.95
CA THR A 25 -1.93 -8.43 10.71
C THR A 25 -3.36 -8.88 10.45
N PRO A 26 -4.16 -9.18 11.50
CA PRO A 26 -5.56 -9.55 11.32
C PRO A 26 -6.37 -8.32 10.91
N VAL A 27 -7.10 -8.44 9.81
CA VAL A 27 -7.99 -7.40 9.30
C VAL A 27 -9.40 -7.97 9.15
N ALA A 28 -10.36 -7.38 9.85
CA ALA A 28 -11.77 -7.71 9.67
C ALA A 28 -12.28 -7.07 8.39
N VAL A 29 -12.99 -7.87 7.57
CA VAL A 29 -13.71 -7.43 6.38
C VAL A 29 -15.16 -7.89 6.49
N ARG A 30 -16.08 -7.09 5.97
CA ARG A 30 -17.53 -7.30 6.05
C ARG A 30 -18.20 -7.55 4.71
N SER A 31 -17.43 -7.52 3.62
CA SER A 31 -17.92 -7.81 2.28
C SER A 31 -16.80 -8.29 1.36
N VAL A 32 -17.17 -8.95 0.27
CA VAL A 32 -16.24 -9.30 -0.81
C VAL A 32 -15.59 -8.05 -1.40
N GLY A 33 -16.33 -6.94 -1.54
CA GLY A 33 -15.80 -5.68 -2.05
C GLY A 33 -14.67 -5.11 -1.18
N GLU A 34 -14.84 -5.15 0.15
CA GLU A 34 -13.82 -4.73 1.11
C GLU A 34 -12.58 -5.65 1.04
N PHE A 35 -12.80 -6.97 0.94
CA PHE A 35 -11.72 -7.92 0.70
C PHE A 35 -10.96 -7.62 -0.60
N GLN A 36 -11.66 -7.37 -1.71
CA GLN A 36 -11.05 -7.04 -2.99
C GLN A 36 -10.25 -5.74 -2.92
N GLN A 37 -10.77 -4.71 -2.25
CA GLN A 37 -10.07 -3.45 -2.05
C GLN A 37 -8.79 -3.62 -1.20
N LEU A 38 -8.86 -4.32 -0.08
CA LEU A 38 -7.72 -4.44 0.85
C LEU A 38 -6.70 -5.49 0.43
N PHE A 39 -7.15 -6.60 -0.14
CA PHE A 39 -6.32 -7.79 -0.39
C PHE A 39 -6.13 -8.14 -1.88
N GLY A 40 -6.80 -7.41 -2.78
CA GLY A 40 -6.64 -7.49 -4.23
C GLY A 40 -7.55 -8.50 -4.93
N GLY A 41 -8.42 -9.19 -4.20
CA GLY A 41 -9.47 -10.02 -4.78
C GLY A 41 -9.04 -11.44 -5.18
N LEU A 42 -9.69 -11.98 -6.21
CA LEU A 42 -9.48 -13.35 -6.67
C LEU A 42 -8.08 -13.56 -7.22
N TRP A 43 -7.49 -14.68 -6.80
CA TRP A 43 -6.13 -15.02 -7.19
C TRP A 43 -5.96 -16.53 -7.30
N GLN A 44 -5.82 -17.02 -8.53
CA GLN A 44 -5.73 -18.45 -8.86
C GLN A 44 -4.75 -19.26 -7.96
N PRO A 45 -3.53 -18.78 -7.63
CA PRO A 45 -2.59 -19.48 -6.76
C PRO A 45 -2.95 -19.50 -5.27
N SER A 46 -4.02 -18.85 -4.84
CA SER A 46 -4.46 -18.85 -3.44
C SER A 46 -5.92 -19.26 -3.30
N PRO A 47 -6.22 -20.40 -2.64
CA PRO A 47 -7.60 -20.81 -2.39
C PRO A 47 -8.33 -19.87 -1.42
N LEU A 48 -7.60 -19.07 -0.64
CA LEU A 48 -8.18 -18.13 0.32
C LEU A 48 -9.14 -17.16 -0.34
N SER A 49 -8.79 -16.58 -1.49
CA SER A 49 -9.65 -15.57 -2.12
C SER A 49 -11.01 -16.15 -2.51
N TYR A 50 -11.04 -17.40 -2.99
CA TYR A 50 -12.28 -18.10 -3.35
C TYR A 50 -13.08 -18.51 -2.11
N ALA A 51 -12.42 -18.97 -1.05
CA ALA A 51 -13.08 -19.33 0.20
C ALA A 51 -13.77 -18.12 0.85
N VAL A 52 -13.13 -16.95 0.81
CA VAL A 52 -13.70 -15.70 1.31
C VAL A 52 -14.91 -15.26 0.48
N GLU A 53 -14.82 -15.34 -0.86
CA GLU A 53 -15.94 -15.04 -1.75
C GLU A 53 -17.15 -15.93 -1.44
N HIS A 54 -16.95 -17.25 -1.44
CA HIS A 54 -18.02 -18.20 -1.09
C HIS A 54 -18.57 -17.97 0.32
N PHE A 55 -17.72 -17.64 1.30
CA PHE A 55 -18.19 -17.35 2.67
C PHE A 55 -19.22 -16.21 2.69
N PHE A 56 -18.94 -15.12 1.99
CA PHE A 56 -19.88 -14.00 1.92
C PHE A 56 -21.11 -14.31 1.06
N GLU A 57 -20.95 -15.05 -0.03
CA GLU A 57 -22.09 -15.51 -0.85
C GLU A 57 -23.04 -16.42 -0.08
N GLN A 58 -22.52 -17.22 0.86
CA GLN A 58 -23.33 -18.09 1.73
C GLN A 58 -23.86 -17.37 2.99
N GLY A 59 -23.81 -16.04 3.03
CA GLY A 59 -24.39 -15.23 4.11
C GLY A 59 -23.47 -14.96 5.30
N GLY A 60 -22.16 -15.24 5.17
CA GLY A 60 -21.15 -14.80 6.12
C GLY A 60 -21.14 -13.29 6.28
N ARG A 61 -20.94 -12.79 7.51
CA ARG A 61 -21.05 -11.35 7.83
C ARG A 61 -19.72 -10.68 8.11
N VAL A 62 -18.84 -11.38 8.83
CA VAL A 62 -17.52 -10.86 9.22
C VAL A 62 -16.48 -11.96 9.03
N ALA A 63 -15.48 -11.65 8.20
CA ALA A 63 -14.30 -12.48 8.01
C ALA A 63 -13.07 -11.76 8.56
N VAL A 64 -12.23 -12.45 9.33
CA VAL A 64 -10.92 -11.93 9.74
C VAL A 64 -9.87 -12.53 8.81
N ILE A 65 -9.19 -11.69 8.06
CA ILE A 65 -8.18 -12.12 7.09
C ILE A 65 -6.79 -11.88 7.67
N VAL A 66 -5.95 -12.91 7.63
CA VAL A 66 -4.52 -12.80 7.95
C VAL A 66 -3.73 -13.20 6.70
N ARG A 67 -3.16 -12.19 6.03
CA ARG A 67 -2.25 -12.43 4.91
C ARG A 67 -0.92 -12.95 5.43
N VAL A 68 -0.53 -14.12 4.96
CA VAL A 68 0.82 -14.67 5.15
C VAL A 68 1.59 -14.65 3.83
N VAL A 69 2.88 -14.44 3.92
CA VAL A 69 3.81 -14.39 2.78
C VAL A 69 5.04 -15.22 3.09
N ASN A 70 5.69 -15.75 2.05
CA ASN A 70 7.00 -16.41 2.18
C ASN A 70 8.00 -15.60 1.35
N ASP A 71 9.08 -15.13 1.98
CA ASP A 71 10.16 -14.33 1.36
C ASP A 71 9.67 -13.20 0.44
N ALA A 72 8.66 -12.44 0.89
CA ALA A 72 8.17 -11.30 0.11
C ALA A 72 9.08 -10.09 0.29
N ALA A 73 9.64 -9.61 -0.81
CA ALA A 73 10.40 -8.37 -0.85
C ALA A 73 9.47 -7.15 -1.06
N PRO A 74 9.76 -6.02 -0.39
CA PRO A 74 9.22 -4.71 -0.74
C PRO A 74 9.54 -4.30 -2.17
N THR A 75 8.62 -3.61 -2.82
CA THR A 75 8.91 -2.90 -4.07
C THR A 75 9.75 -1.67 -3.75
N THR A 76 10.86 -1.47 -4.46
CA THR A 76 11.69 -0.27 -4.35
C THR A 76 11.58 0.59 -5.62
N ILE A 77 11.68 1.90 -5.46
CA ILE A 77 11.82 2.88 -6.55
C ILE A 77 13.09 3.68 -6.30
N SER A 78 13.95 3.77 -7.30
CA SER A 78 15.14 4.62 -7.26
C SER A 78 14.90 5.87 -8.09
N LEU A 79 14.97 7.04 -7.45
CA LEU A 79 14.91 8.34 -8.12
C LEU A 79 16.32 8.91 -8.20
N ALA A 80 16.83 9.14 -9.41
CA ALA A 80 18.14 9.74 -9.61
C ALA A 80 18.11 11.24 -9.29
N CYS A 81 19.04 11.68 -8.44
CA CYS A 81 19.16 13.05 -7.93
C CYS A 81 20.57 13.60 -8.23
N ASP A 82 20.87 13.86 -9.50
CA ASP A 82 22.19 14.32 -10.01
C ASP A 82 23.38 13.45 -9.54
N ARG A 83 23.83 13.65 -8.30
CA ARG A 83 24.95 12.92 -7.68
C ARG A 83 24.52 11.84 -6.67
N ASP A 84 23.26 11.86 -6.26
CA ASP A 84 22.71 10.95 -5.25
C ASP A 84 21.50 10.19 -5.80
N VAL A 85 21.00 9.22 -5.04
CA VAL A 85 19.78 8.48 -5.35
C VAL A 85 18.86 8.53 -4.14
N LEU A 86 17.62 8.93 -4.36
CA LEU A 86 16.54 8.78 -3.38
C LEU A 86 15.89 7.42 -3.59
N GLU A 87 16.16 6.48 -2.68
CA GLU A 87 15.53 5.16 -2.66
C GLU A 87 14.25 5.20 -1.84
N LEU A 88 13.14 4.77 -2.46
CA LEU A 88 11.84 4.66 -1.84
C LEU A 88 11.48 3.18 -1.71
N GLU A 89 11.20 2.74 -0.49
CA GLU A 89 10.77 1.36 -0.22
C GLU A 89 9.28 1.33 0.14
N ALA A 90 8.55 0.40 -0.47
CA ALA A 90 7.16 0.17 -0.13
C ALA A 90 7.03 -0.37 1.30
N ARG A 91 6.14 0.23 2.10
CA ARG A 91 5.87 -0.20 3.48
C ARG A 91 5.38 -1.66 3.60
N VAL A 92 4.73 -2.18 2.57
CA VAL A 92 4.18 -3.54 2.56
C VAL A 92 4.80 -4.33 1.40
N PRO A 93 5.32 -5.54 1.64
CA PRO A 93 5.90 -6.33 0.57
C PRO A 93 4.84 -6.95 -0.33
N GLY A 94 5.20 -7.11 -1.61
CA GLY A 94 4.31 -7.71 -2.60
C GLY A 94 4.79 -7.55 -4.03
N THR A 95 4.94 -8.68 -4.74
CA THR A 95 5.29 -8.71 -6.17
C THR A 95 4.22 -8.13 -7.10
N ARG A 96 3.05 -7.77 -6.54
CA ARG A 96 1.97 -7.08 -7.26
C ARG A 96 1.71 -5.66 -6.75
N GLU A 97 2.65 -5.10 -5.99
CA GLU A 97 2.68 -3.67 -5.69
C GLU A 97 3.42 -2.94 -6.81
N PHE A 98 2.65 -2.40 -7.75
CA PHE A 98 3.20 -1.60 -8.85
C PHE A 98 3.13 -0.13 -8.46
N LEU A 99 4.29 0.42 -8.09
CA LEU A 99 4.43 1.80 -7.66
C LEU A 99 5.16 2.61 -8.73
N ARG A 100 4.82 3.88 -8.81
CA ARG A 100 5.46 4.89 -9.63
C ARG A 100 5.66 6.13 -8.78
N ALA A 101 6.81 6.77 -8.89
CA ALA A 101 7.06 8.07 -8.29
C ALA A 101 7.50 9.06 -9.36
N SER A 102 7.12 10.32 -9.20
CA SER A 102 7.59 11.43 -10.02
C SER A 102 7.91 12.63 -9.15
N VAL A 103 8.97 13.33 -9.53
CA VAL A 103 9.41 14.58 -8.92
C VAL A 103 9.07 15.72 -9.86
N ASP A 104 8.52 16.79 -9.32
CA ASP A 104 8.31 18.05 -10.02
C ASP A 104 8.77 19.23 -9.15
N TYR A 105 9.04 20.36 -9.78
CA TYR A 105 9.55 21.57 -9.14
C TYR A 105 8.57 22.74 -9.31
N ASP A 106 7.31 22.45 -9.65
CA ASP A 106 6.31 23.49 -9.86
C ASP A 106 6.09 24.27 -8.57
N HIS A 107 6.10 25.60 -8.66
CA HIS A 107 5.94 26.53 -7.54
C HIS A 107 7.02 26.40 -6.43
N ILE A 108 8.20 25.88 -6.76
CA ILE A 108 9.40 25.96 -5.92
C ILE A 108 10.28 27.10 -6.43
N ASP A 109 10.84 27.90 -5.52
CA ASP A 109 11.78 28.97 -5.90
C ASP A 109 13.02 28.37 -6.59
N ASP A 110 13.46 28.94 -7.72
CA ASP A 110 14.61 28.44 -8.49
C ASP A 110 15.93 28.41 -7.67
N GLY A 111 16.01 29.21 -6.61
CA GLY A 111 17.13 29.23 -5.67
C GLY A 111 17.09 28.09 -4.63
N ASP A 112 15.92 27.49 -4.40
CA ASP A 112 15.75 26.39 -3.47
C ASP A 112 16.02 25.05 -4.14
N ARG A 113 17.29 24.63 -4.06
CA ARG A 113 17.75 23.35 -4.62
C ARG A 113 17.45 22.16 -3.73
N GLN A 114 16.86 22.36 -2.56
CA GLN A 114 16.63 21.31 -1.57
C GLN A 114 15.17 20.91 -1.48
N CYS A 115 14.25 21.73 -1.99
CA CYS A 115 12.82 21.44 -2.01
C CYS A 115 12.31 20.94 -3.36
N PHE A 116 11.29 20.08 -3.32
CA PHE A 116 10.63 19.51 -4.48
C PHE A 116 9.23 19.02 -4.12
N ASN A 117 8.42 18.75 -5.14
CA ASN A 117 7.16 18.04 -4.99
C ASN A 117 7.37 16.57 -5.38
N LEU A 118 6.74 15.66 -4.63
CA LEU A 118 6.78 14.23 -4.87
C LEU A 118 5.36 13.71 -5.06
N VAL A 119 5.11 13.04 -6.18
CA VAL A 119 3.87 12.31 -6.43
C VAL A 119 4.17 10.83 -6.42
N VAL A 120 3.50 10.07 -5.55
CA VAL A 120 3.60 8.61 -5.48
C VAL A 120 2.26 8.02 -5.91
N GLN A 121 2.31 7.10 -6.87
CA GLN A 121 1.15 6.46 -7.47
C GLN A 121 1.25 4.95 -7.33
N ARG A 122 0.14 4.31 -6.96
CA ARG A 122 -0.08 2.90 -7.21
C ARG A 122 -0.78 2.75 -8.54
N VAL A 123 -0.22 1.94 -9.44
CA VAL A 123 -0.81 1.61 -10.74
C VAL A 123 -1.31 0.16 -10.76
N ARG A 124 -2.27 -0.12 -11.63
CA ARG A 124 -2.91 -1.45 -11.71
C ARG A 124 -1.96 -2.58 -12.14
N ALA A 125 -1.02 -2.26 -13.02
CA ALA A 125 -0.08 -3.20 -13.62
C ALA A 125 1.21 -2.46 -14.00
N PRO A 126 2.34 -3.16 -14.23
CA PRO A 126 3.57 -2.54 -14.73
C PRO A 126 3.29 -1.79 -16.04
N GLY A 127 3.72 -0.53 -16.11
CA GLY A 127 3.53 0.32 -17.30
C GLY A 127 2.08 0.80 -17.55
N SER A 128 1.13 0.47 -16.67
CA SER A 128 -0.26 0.94 -16.80
C SER A 128 -0.39 2.42 -16.47
N GLU A 129 -1.11 3.17 -17.31
CA GLU A 129 -1.52 4.55 -17.02
C GLU A 129 -2.70 4.64 -16.04
N ARG A 130 -3.39 3.51 -15.79
CA ARG A 130 -4.49 3.46 -14.81
C ARG A 130 -3.95 3.51 -13.39
N ILE A 131 -4.17 4.65 -12.74
CA ILE A 131 -3.83 4.92 -11.34
C ILE A 131 -4.94 4.35 -10.45
N GLU A 132 -4.57 3.56 -9.44
CA GLU A 132 -5.47 3.06 -8.40
C GLU A 132 -5.51 3.96 -7.17
N ARG A 133 -4.35 4.51 -6.78
CA ARG A 133 -4.20 5.44 -5.66
C ARG A 133 -3.08 6.42 -5.97
N GLN A 134 -3.22 7.66 -5.54
CA GLN A 134 -2.19 8.68 -5.64
C GLN A 134 -2.06 9.43 -4.31
N GLU A 135 -0.82 9.69 -3.93
CA GLU A 135 -0.44 10.56 -2.82
C GLU A 135 0.47 11.66 -3.36
N THR A 136 0.30 12.88 -2.87
CA THR A 136 1.05 14.06 -3.33
C THR A 136 1.62 14.81 -2.13
N PHE A 137 2.93 14.98 -2.14
CA PHE A 137 3.70 15.66 -1.10
C PHE A 137 4.33 16.91 -1.69
N ARG A 138 3.85 18.09 -1.28
CA ARG A 138 4.31 19.36 -1.84
C ARG A 138 5.42 19.98 -1.00
N GLY A 139 6.41 20.61 -1.64
CA GLY A 139 7.48 21.35 -0.98
C GLY A 139 8.14 20.55 0.15
N ILE A 140 8.47 19.29 -0.11
CA ILE A 140 9.26 18.47 0.81
C ILE A 140 10.74 18.70 0.54
N SER A 141 11.57 18.53 1.56
CA SER A 141 12.98 18.87 1.51
C SER A 141 13.87 17.65 1.69
N VAL A 142 15.04 17.64 1.04
CA VAL A 142 16.12 16.68 1.32
C VAL A 142 16.97 17.05 2.54
N ASP A 143 16.83 18.25 3.10
CA ASP A 143 17.57 18.68 4.29
C ASP A 143 17.00 18.01 5.57
N PRO A 144 17.79 17.21 6.31
CA PRO A 144 17.34 16.60 7.57
C PRO A 144 16.92 17.61 8.65
N SER A 145 17.44 18.85 8.58
CA SER A 145 17.09 19.93 9.52
C SER A 145 15.71 20.53 9.23
N SER A 146 15.20 20.33 8.02
CA SER A 146 13.90 20.85 7.60
C SER A 146 12.76 20.18 8.38
N PRO A 147 11.71 20.93 8.79
CA PRO A 147 10.50 20.33 9.33
C PRO A 147 9.82 19.41 8.31
N ARG A 148 9.99 19.67 7.01
CA ARG A 148 9.41 18.92 5.89
C ARG A 148 10.41 17.95 5.24
N PHE A 149 11.35 17.43 6.02
CA PHE A 149 12.31 16.43 5.54
C PHE A 149 11.58 15.21 4.94
N VAL A 150 11.95 14.82 3.72
CA VAL A 150 11.28 13.78 2.91
C VAL A 150 11.08 12.48 3.67
N ALA A 151 12.10 11.98 4.38
CA ALA A 151 11.99 10.72 5.10
C ALA A 151 10.95 10.80 6.23
N ARG A 152 10.88 11.94 6.95
CA ARG A 152 9.90 12.15 8.02
C ARG A 152 8.48 12.18 7.47
N VAL A 153 8.27 12.98 6.41
CA VAL A 153 6.96 13.13 5.78
C VAL A 153 6.45 11.79 5.23
N LEU A 154 7.31 10.98 4.61
CA LEU A 154 6.92 9.68 4.09
C LEU A 154 6.61 8.65 5.18
N LEU A 155 7.33 8.68 6.31
CA LEU A 155 7.05 7.80 7.46
C LEU A 155 5.70 8.09 8.12
N GLU A 156 5.23 9.33 8.03
CA GLU A 156 3.93 9.76 8.55
C GLU A 156 2.78 9.53 7.57
N SER A 157 3.07 9.14 6.31
CA SER A 157 2.02 8.86 5.32
C SER A 157 1.28 7.55 5.59
N THR A 158 -0.02 7.52 5.29
CA THR A 158 -0.95 6.42 5.62
C THR A 158 -1.38 5.60 4.40
#